data_AF-A0A7R9CP38-F1
#
_entry.id   AF-A0A7R9CP38-F1
#
_cell.length_a   1.000
_cell.length_b   1.000
_cell.length_c   1.000
_cell.angle_alpha   90.00
_cell.angle_beta   90.00
_cell.angle_gamma   90.00
#
_symmetry.space_group_name_H-M   'P 1'
#
loop_
_entity.id
_entity.type
_entity.pdbx_description
1 polymer ?
#
loop_
_entity_poly.entity_id
_entity_poly.type
_entity_poly.pdbx_seq_one_letter_code
_entity_poly.pdbx_strand_id
1 'polypeptide(L)'
;MSGAKNGMFMVCVELQGKDEILVDSSCRSAMLHYRSSLLHALSTLTFSPMLLFGHAEEKQNVILELFSDFEEDQNHPVTDIYVEIQSRHVELYSASLGIHAHFTGLRYLMFHWPLLSAAVGITSNLFFILLITGLSWYQLYQPESEETARKFQYAALDRKDEFKFNGEPDDSSFEDASFMEDSGKLNESDQSIQNLETESRQFITELARS
;
A
#
# COMPACT_ATOMS: atom_id res chain seq x y z
N MET A 1 -37.56 12.56 -34.36
CA MET A 1 -37.00 13.21 -33.16
C MET A 1 -38.09 13.41 -32.12
N SER A 2 -38.21 12.51 -31.14
CA SER A 2 -39.15 12.62 -30.01
C SER A 2 -38.43 12.52 -28.66
N GLY A 3 -37.24 13.14 -28.54
CA GLY A 3 -36.42 13.05 -27.32
C GLY A 3 -36.81 14.01 -26.18
N ALA A 4 -37.77 14.91 -26.40
CA ALA A 4 -38.02 16.04 -25.48
C ALA A 4 -39.25 15.88 -24.55
N LYS A 5 -39.90 14.71 -24.52
CA LYS A 5 -41.16 14.56 -23.76
C LYS A 5 -40.97 14.21 -22.28
N ASN A 6 -39.83 13.61 -21.91
CA ASN A 6 -39.57 13.22 -20.52
C ASN A 6 -38.19 13.78 -20.11
N GLY A 7 -38.19 14.88 -19.35
CA GLY A 7 -36.95 15.53 -18.94
C GLY A 7 -36.12 14.71 -17.95
N MET A 8 -36.75 13.82 -17.18
CA MET A 8 -36.10 13.02 -16.13
C MET A 8 -36.18 11.53 -16.44
N PHE A 9 -35.09 10.82 -16.15
CA PHE A 9 -35.00 9.36 -16.18
C PHE A 9 -34.21 8.86 -14.98
N MET A 10 -34.48 7.62 -14.55
CA MET A 10 -33.77 6.99 -13.45
C MET A 10 -32.67 6.08 -14.00
N VAL A 11 -31.51 6.09 -13.35
CA VAL A 11 -30.41 5.17 -13.60
C VAL A 11 -30.13 4.44 -12.29
N CYS A 12 -30.26 3.12 -12.31
CA CYS A 12 -29.95 2.25 -11.20
C CYS A 12 -28.69 1.45 -11.51
N VAL A 13 -27.88 1.20 -10.50
CA VAL A 13 -26.71 0.34 -10.58
C VAL A 13 -26.74 -0.65 -9.44
N GLU A 14 -26.40 -1.90 -9.75
CA GLU A 14 -26.30 -3.00 -8.82
C GLU A 14 -24.91 -3.62 -8.93
N LEU A 15 -24.27 -3.80 -7.78
CA LEU A 15 -22.96 -4.41 -7.66
C LEU A 15 -23.16 -5.84 -7.17
N GLN A 16 -22.70 -6.82 -7.96
CA GLN A 16 -22.81 -8.23 -7.64
C GLN A 16 -21.44 -8.85 -7.35
N GLY A 17 -21.38 -9.65 -6.29
CA GLY A 17 -20.22 -10.45 -5.94
C GLY A 17 -20.19 -11.79 -6.69
N LYS A 18 -19.16 -12.60 -6.42
CA LYS A 18 -18.95 -13.91 -7.09
C LYS A 18 -20.10 -14.91 -6.96
N ASP A 19 -20.91 -14.80 -5.91
CA ASP A 19 -22.01 -15.72 -5.61
C ASP A 19 -23.38 -15.14 -6.04
N GLU A 20 -23.42 -14.18 -6.98
CA GLU A 20 -24.62 -13.41 -7.36
C GLU A 20 -25.29 -12.70 -6.15
N ILE A 21 -24.54 -12.52 -5.07
CA ILE A 21 -24.99 -11.77 -3.90
C ILE A 21 -24.94 -10.28 -4.25
N LEU A 22 -26.06 -9.60 -4.09
CA LEU A 22 -26.15 -8.15 -4.21
C LEU A 22 -25.34 -7.54 -3.05
N VAL A 23 -24.20 -6.94 -3.39
CA VAL A 23 -23.33 -6.26 -2.43
C VAL A 23 -23.93 -4.91 -2.09
N ASP A 24 -24.26 -4.13 -3.12
CA ASP A 24 -24.86 -2.82 -2.96
C ASP A 24 -25.64 -2.42 -4.22
N SER A 25 -26.59 -1.50 -4.05
CA SER A 25 -27.38 -0.94 -5.13
C SER A 25 -27.67 0.54 -4.91
N SER A 26 -27.59 1.34 -5.97
CA SER A 26 -27.86 2.77 -5.92
C SER A 26 -28.67 3.20 -7.13
N CYS A 27 -29.69 4.03 -6.90
CA CYS A 27 -30.53 4.60 -7.95
C CYS A 27 -30.46 6.13 -7.90
N ARG A 28 -30.17 6.75 -9.04
CA ARG A 28 -30.05 8.20 -9.19
C ARG A 28 -30.90 8.69 -10.36
N SER A 29 -31.60 9.80 -10.15
CA SER A 29 -32.32 10.49 -11.22
C SER A 29 -31.36 11.37 -12.01
N ALA A 30 -31.37 11.22 -13.33
CA ALA A 30 -30.72 12.15 -14.25
C ALA A 30 -31.77 12.96 -15.00
N MET A 31 -31.44 14.21 -15.33
CA MET A 31 -32.28 15.08 -16.13
C MET A 31 -31.52 15.53 -17.37
N LEU A 32 -32.14 15.40 -18.54
CA LEU A 32 -31.62 16.01 -19.75
C LEU A 32 -31.87 17.52 -19.67
N HIS A 33 -30.82 18.31 -19.87
CA HIS A 33 -30.94 19.77 -19.86
C HIS A 33 -31.87 20.23 -20.98
N TYR A 34 -33.02 20.79 -20.60
CA TYR A 34 -34.02 21.23 -21.55
C TYR A 34 -33.57 22.52 -22.26
N ARG A 35 -33.67 22.53 -23.59
CA ARG A 35 -33.52 23.74 -24.41
C ARG A 35 -34.83 24.00 -25.14
N SER A 36 -35.26 25.27 -25.18
CA SER A 36 -36.47 25.65 -25.91
C SER A 36 -36.27 25.48 -27.42
N SER A 37 -37.36 25.22 -28.14
CA SER A 37 -37.33 25.05 -29.61
C SER A 37 -36.82 26.29 -30.34
N LEU A 38 -37.11 27.49 -29.83
CA LEU A 38 -36.62 28.75 -30.40
C LEU A 38 -35.11 28.91 -30.19
N LEU A 39 -34.61 28.62 -28.99
CA LEU A 39 -33.17 28.67 -28.69
C LEU A 39 -32.43 27.64 -29.54
N HIS A 40 -32.98 26.43 -29.64
CA HIS A 40 -32.45 25.39 -30.51
C HIS A 40 -32.38 25.87 -31.97
N ALA A 41 -33.46 26.40 -32.55
CA ALA A 41 -33.46 26.93 -33.91
C ALA A 41 -32.45 28.07 -34.14
N LEU A 42 -32.34 29.00 -33.18
CA LEU A 42 -31.37 30.10 -33.26
C LEU A 42 -29.93 29.56 -33.20
N SER A 43 -29.64 28.63 -32.28
CA SER A 43 -28.31 28.03 -32.15
C SER A 43 -27.93 27.21 -33.38
N THR A 44 -28.87 26.44 -33.94
CA THR A 44 -28.67 25.68 -35.18
C THR A 44 -28.44 26.60 -36.36
N LEU A 45 -29.12 27.75 -36.44
CA LEU A 45 -28.88 28.74 -37.50
C LEU A 45 -27.47 29.36 -37.39
N THR A 46 -27.08 29.79 -36.19
CA THR A 46 -25.78 30.42 -35.93
C THR A 46 -24.61 29.45 -36.13
N PHE A 47 -24.75 28.19 -35.71
CA PHE A 47 -23.73 27.15 -35.85
C PHE A 47 -23.92 26.26 -37.09
N SER A 48 -24.86 26.60 -37.99
CA SER A 48 -25.15 25.82 -39.21
C SER A 48 -23.93 25.51 -40.08
N PRO A 49 -23.00 26.44 -40.38
CA PRO A 49 -21.83 26.09 -41.19
C PRO A 49 -20.96 25.05 -40.48
N MET A 50 -20.74 25.18 -39.17
CA MET A 50 -19.88 24.27 -38.40
C MET A 50 -20.48 22.86 -38.27
N LEU A 51 -21.82 22.78 -38.15
CA LEU A 51 -22.57 21.52 -38.13
C LEU A 51 -22.51 20.82 -39.50
N LEU A 52 -22.66 21.57 -40.61
CA LEU A 52 -22.62 21.02 -41.97
C LEU A 52 -21.24 20.49 -42.36
N PHE A 53 -20.17 21.14 -41.91
CA PHE A 53 -18.80 20.65 -42.10
C PHE A 53 -18.43 19.51 -41.14
N GLY A 54 -19.35 19.05 -40.28
CA GLY A 54 -19.14 17.92 -39.36
C GLY A 54 -18.15 18.22 -38.21
N HIS A 55 -17.78 19.48 -38.00
CA HIS A 55 -16.90 19.88 -36.91
C HIS A 55 -17.63 20.01 -35.57
N ALA A 56 -18.95 20.22 -35.62
CA ALA A 56 -19.83 20.20 -34.46
C ALA A 56 -20.91 19.15 -34.68
N GLU A 57 -21.26 18.46 -33.60
CA GLU A 57 -22.41 17.54 -33.54
C GLU A 57 -23.24 17.92 -32.32
N GLU A 58 -24.57 17.80 -32.45
CA GLU A 58 -25.48 18.04 -31.32
C GLU A 58 -25.52 16.81 -30.41
N LYS A 59 -24.47 16.66 -29.61
CA LYS A 59 -24.40 15.65 -28.54
C LYS A 59 -24.52 16.30 -27.17
N GLN A 60 -25.31 15.67 -26.31
CA GLN A 60 -25.46 16.09 -24.93
C GLN A 60 -24.92 15.02 -24.01
N ASN A 61 -23.81 15.31 -23.34
CA ASN A 61 -23.22 14.40 -22.37
C ASN A 61 -23.80 14.70 -20.98
N VAL A 62 -24.32 13.67 -20.32
CA VAL A 62 -24.82 13.74 -18.94
C VAL A 62 -23.91 12.87 -18.08
N ILE A 63 -23.18 13.50 -17.15
CA ILE A 63 -22.30 12.81 -16.20
C ILE A 63 -23.07 12.69 -14.89
N LEU A 64 -23.19 11.47 -14.36
CA LEU A 64 -23.91 11.17 -13.14
C LEU A 64 -23.03 10.34 -12.22
N GLU A 65 -22.90 10.78 -10.98
CA GLU A 65 -22.22 10.03 -9.93
C GLU A 65 -23.24 9.08 -9.28
N LEU A 66 -23.05 7.79 -9.50
CA LEU A 66 -23.97 6.75 -9.00
C LEU A 66 -23.65 6.38 -7.55
N PHE A 67 -22.36 6.30 -7.21
CA PHE A 67 -21.82 6.05 -5.88
C PHE A 67 -20.78 7.12 -5.54
N SER A 68 -20.84 7.69 -4.34
CA SER A 68 -19.87 8.69 -3.86
C SER A 68 -18.74 8.05 -3.06
N ASP A 69 -19.06 7.14 -2.14
CA ASP A 69 -18.11 6.52 -1.23
C ASP A 69 -18.38 5.02 -1.16
N PHE A 70 -18.06 4.30 -2.24
CA PHE A 70 -18.11 2.84 -2.24
C PHE A 70 -16.88 2.29 -1.51
N GLU A 71 -17.11 1.64 -0.37
CA GLU A 71 -16.08 0.90 0.36
C GLU A 71 -16.17 -0.58 0.01
N GLU A 72 -15.11 -1.12 -0.59
CA GLU A 72 -15.08 -2.51 -1.01
C GLU A 72 -14.89 -3.42 0.21
N ASP A 73 -15.88 -4.28 0.47
CA ASP A 73 -15.77 -5.30 1.51
C ASP A 73 -14.84 -6.44 1.04
N GLN A 74 -13.81 -6.72 1.84
CA GLN A 74 -12.82 -7.77 1.60
C GLN A 74 -13.46 -9.17 1.55
N ASN A 75 -14.60 -9.35 2.22
CA ASN A 75 -15.29 -10.63 2.29
C ASN A 75 -16.11 -10.90 1.02
N HIS A 76 -16.58 -9.85 0.34
CA HIS A 76 -17.47 -9.92 -0.81
C HIS A 76 -16.99 -9.00 -1.93
N PRO A 77 -15.94 -9.38 -2.69
CA PRO A 77 -15.43 -8.56 -3.78
C PRO A 77 -16.46 -8.46 -4.90
N VAL A 78 -16.66 -7.25 -5.41
CA VAL A 78 -17.56 -6.99 -6.54
C VAL A 78 -16.92 -7.52 -7.81
N THR A 79 -17.63 -8.40 -8.52
CA THR A 79 -17.16 -8.99 -9.77
C THR A 79 -17.88 -8.41 -10.98
N ASP A 80 -19.19 -8.14 -10.83
CA ASP A 80 -20.05 -7.68 -11.90
C ASP A 80 -20.82 -6.42 -11.51
N ILE A 81 -21.04 -5.53 -12.50
CA ILE A 81 -21.76 -4.27 -12.33
C ILE A 81 -22.90 -4.24 -13.35
N TYR A 82 -24.13 -4.21 -12.85
CA TYR A 82 -25.33 -4.11 -13.67
C TYR A 82 -25.85 -2.67 -13.63
N VAL A 83 -25.96 -2.04 -14.80
CA VAL A 83 -26.51 -0.68 -14.93
C VAL A 83 -27.82 -0.74 -15.70
N GLU A 84 -28.91 -0.32 -15.04
CA GLU A 84 -30.24 -0.25 -15.62
C GLU A 84 -30.67 1.21 -15.81
N ILE A 85 -31.14 1.54 -17.01
CA ILE A 85 -31.75 2.83 -17.31
C ILE A 85 -33.25 2.65 -17.42
N GLN A 86 -33.99 3.17 -16.45
CA GLN A 86 -35.44 3.04 -16.39
C GLN A 86 -36.12 4.15 -17.17
N SER A 87 -36.18 3.98 -18.49
CA SER A 87 -36.96 4.86 -19.37
C SER A 87 -37.35 4.16 -20.68
N ARG A 88 -38.61 4.33 -21.10
CA ARG A 88 -39.10 3.81 -22.39
C ARG A 88 -38.92 4.78 -23.57
N HIS A 89 -38.53 6.02 -23.31
CA HIS A 89 -38.57 7.10 -24.30
C HIS A 89 -37.21 7.81 -24.48
N VAL A 90 -36.13 7.26 -23.91
CA VAL A 90 -34.79 7.83 -24.02
C VAL A 90 -33.97 7.00 -24.99
N GLU A 91 -33.41 7.66 -26.01
CA GLU A 91 -32.49 7.07 -26.98
C GLU A 91 -31.06 7.42 -26.54
N LEU A 92 -30.21 6.40 -26.35
CA LEU A 92 -28.82 6.57 -25.95
C LEU A 92 -27.93 6.12 -27.10
N TYR A 93 -26.96 6.97 -27.44
CA TYR A 93 -25.96 6.63 -28.44
C TYR A 93 -24.85 5.75 -27.85
N SER A 94 -24.30 6.18 -26.70
CA SER A 94 -23.29 5.45 -25.95
C SER A 94 -23.43 5.73 -24.46
N ALA A 95 -23.02 4.77 -23.65
CA ALA A 95 -22.87 4.91 -22.21
C ALA A 95 -21.48 4.39 -21.83
N SER A 96 -20.79 5.14 -20.97
CA SER A 96 -19.48 4.77 -20.45
C SER A 96 -19.51 4.87 -18.93
N LEU A 97 -19.15 3.79 -18.26
CA LEU A 97 -18.98 3.77 -16.81
C LEU A 97 -17.52 4.09 -16.47
N GLY A 98 -17.31 5.13 -15.65
CA GLY A 98 -16.00 5.51 -15.15
C GLY A 98 -15.92 5.28 -13.64
N ILE A 99 -14.85 4.61 -13.19
CA ILE A 99 -14.59 4.37 -11.77
C ILE A 99 -13.53 5.38 -11.32
N HIS A 100 -13.91 6.28 -10.42
CA HIS A 100 -13.00 7.27 -9.83
C HIS A 100 -12.66 6.85 -8.41
N ALA A 101 -11.38 6.60 -8.17
CA ALA A 101 -10.91 6.19 -6.84
C ALA A 101 -10.57 7.42 -5.99
N HIS A 102 -11.27 7.58 -4.87
CA HIS A 102 -10.95 8.57 -3.85
C HIS A 102 -9.93 7.99 -2.87
N PHE A 103 -8.65 8.14 -3.20
CA PHE A 103 -7.57 7.76 -2.29
C PHE A 103 -7.33 8.86 -1.26
N THR A 104 -7.20 8.51 0.02
CA THR A 104 -6.81 9.43 1.10
C THR A 104 -5.43 9.08 1.67
N GLY A 105 -4.79 10.04 2.35
CA GLY A 105 -3.52 9.83 3.06
C GLY A 105 -2.31 9.55 2.14
N LEU A 106 -1.47 8.58 2.52
CA LEU A 106 -0.26 8.22 1.76
C LEU A 106 -0.59 7.68 0.36
N ARG A 107 -1.72 6.97 0.22
CA ARG A 107 -2.14 6.40 -1.07
C ARG A 107 -2.44 7.51 -2.10
N TYR A 108 -3.01 8.63 -1.66
CA TYR A 108 -3.24 9.80 -2.52
C TYR A 108 -1.93 10.36 -3.10
N LEU A 109 -0.93 10.56 -2.24
CA LEU A 109 0.38 11.05 -2.64
C LEU A 109 1.05 10.09 -3.65
N MET A 110 0.94 8.78 -3.40
CA MET A 110 1.52 7.76 -4.27
C MET A 110 0.85 7.71 -5.65
N PHE A 111 -0.48 7.85 -5.72
CA PHE A 111 -1.22 7.76 -6.98
C PHE A 111 -1.03 9.02 -7.85
N HIS A 112 -1.02 10.20 -7.24
CA HIS A 112 -0.88 11.46 -7.99
C HIS A 112 0.59 11.80 -8.30
N TRP A 113 1.53 11.44 -7.42
CA TRP A 113 2.97 11.76 -7.54
C TRP A 113 3.88 10.59 -7.17
N PRO A 114 3.96 9.52 -7.99
CA PRO A 114 4.72 8.31 -7.65
C PRO A 114 6.22 8.61 -7.45
N LEU A 115 6.80 9.53 -8.22
CA LEU A 115 8.21 9.89 -8.12
C LEU A 115 8.56 10.62 -6.82
N LEU A 116 7.72 11.56 -6.38
CA LEU A 116 7.94 12.28 -5.13
C LEU A 116 7.77 11.35 -3.93
N SER A 117 6.75 10.48 -3.96
CA SER A 117 6.55 9.48 -2.91
C SER A 117 7.74 8.54 -2.79
N ALA A 118 8.26 8.03 -3.92
CA ALA A 118 9.46 7.19 -3.92
C ALA A 118 10.69 7.94 -3.41
N ALA A 119 10.89 9.19 -3.83
CA ALA A 119 11.99 10.02 -3.38
C ALA A 119 11.95 10.28 -1.86
N VAL A 120 10.78 10.58 -1.29
CA VAL A 120 10.62 10.77 0.17
C VAL A 120 10.88 9.47 0.93
N GLY A 121 10.40 8.33 0.42
CA GLY A 121 10.68 7.01 1.02
C GLY A 121 12.17 6.65 1.01
N ILE A 122 12.83 6.81 -0.14
CA ILE A 122 14.26 6.51 -0.27
C ILE A 122 15.10 7.48 0.56
N THR A 123 14.80 8.78 0.52
CA THR A 123 15.58 9.79 1.27
C THR A 123 15.41 9.63 2.77
N SER A 124 14.20 9.33 3.27
CA SER A 124 14.00 9.06 4.70
C SER A 124 14.73 7.80 5.15
N ASN A 125 14.65 6.70 4.39
CA ASN A 125 15.38 5.48 4.68
C ASN A 125 16.90 5.71 4.69
N LEU A 126 17.44 6.36 3.66
CA LEU A 126 18.85 6.70 3.56
C LEU A 126 19.27 7.62 4.73
N PHE A 127 18.45 8.61 5.06
CA PHE A 127 18.69 9.54 6.16
C PHE A 127 18.80 8.80 7.50
N PHE A 128 17.90 7.86 7.79
CA PHE A 128 18.00 7.05 9.02
C PHE A 128 19.25 6.18 9.06
N ILE A 129 19.62 5.55 7.95
CA ILE A 129 20.84 4.72 7.87
C ILE A 129 22.08 5.60 8.09
N LEU A 130 22.14 6.77 7.45
CA LEU A 130 23.22 7.73 7.63
C LEU A 130 23.27 8.31 9.04
N LEU A 131 22.10 8.56 9.65
CA LEU A 131 21.99 9.03 11.03
C LEU A 131 22.56 7.98 12.00
N ILE A 132 22.12 6.72 11.89
CA ILE A 132 22.59 5.63 12.77
C ILE A 132 24.08 5.38 12.58
N THR A 133 24.54 5.29 11.33
CA THR A 133 25.96 5.07 11.02
C THR A 133 26.80 6.27 11.48
N GLY A 134 26.29 7.48 11.30
CA GLY A 134 26.90 8.71 11.78
C GLY A 134 26.99 8.75 13.29
N LEU A 135 25.92 8.45 14.02
CA LEU A 135 25.93 8.35 15.49
C LEU A 135 26.86 7.25 15.97
N SER A 136 26.87 6.10 15.32
CA SER A 136 27.82 5.02 15.62
C SER A 136 29.25 5.48 15.42
N TRP A 137 29.53 6.23 14.36
CA TRP A 137 30.85 6.82 14.10
C TRP A 137 31.20 7.91 15.13
N TYR A 138 30.26 8.80 15.47
CA TYR A 138 30.46 9.84 16.49
C TYR A 138 30.65 9.24 17.88
N GLN A 139 29.94 8.17 18.23
CA GLN A 139 30.10 7.46 19.50
C GLN A 139 31.46 6.74 19.59
N LEU A 140 31.97 6.22 18.46
CA LEU A 140 33.30 5.61 18.37
C LEU A 140 34.43 6.66 18.32
N TYR A 141 34.19 7.81 17.70
CA TYR A 141 35.16 8.90 17.57
C TYR A 141 35.18 9.82 18.79
N GLN A 142 34.10 9.88 19.56
CA GLN A 142 34.16 10.43 20.91
C GLN A 142 35.10 9.50 21.69
N PRO A 143 36.30 9.97 22.07
CA PRO A 143 37.18 9.16 22.88
C PRO A 143 36.39 8.92 24.15
N GLU A 144 35.94 7.69 24.30
CA GLU A 144 35.33 7.28 25.52
C GLU A 144 36.45 7.35 26.56
N SER A 145 36.50 8.45 27.32
CA SER A 145 36.98 8.38 28.69
C SER A 145 36.30 7.16 29.27
N GLU A 146 37.07 6.15 29.71
CA GLU A 146 36.71 4.78 30.15
C GLU A 146 35.40 4.60 30.96
N GLU A 147 34.73 5.68 31.32
CA GLU A 147 33.48 5.75 32.05
C GLU A 147 32.24 5.22 31.31
N THR A 148 32.18 5.17 29.97
CA THR A 148 30.93 4.82 29.25
C THR A 148 30.81 3.31 29.00
N ALA A 149 31.91 2.65 28.67
CA ALA A 149 32.11 1.21 28.65
C ALA A 149 32.01 0.67 30.06
N ARG A 150 32.57 1.36 31.06
CA ARG A 150 32.31 1.03 32.47
C ARG A 150 30.82 1.15 32.80
N LYS A 151 30.10 2.20 32.41
CA LYS A 151 28.64 2.31 32.65
C LYS A 151 27.84 1.22 31.95
N PHE A 152 28.18 0.85 30.71
CA PHE A 152 27.55 -0.27 30.02
C PHE A 152 27.88 -1.63 30.67
N GLN A 153 29.10 -1.79 31.17
CA GLN A 153 29.55 -3.01 31.85
C GLN A 153 28.94 -3.12 33.25
N TYR A 154 28.84 -2.02 34.00
CA TYR A 154 28.12 -1.96 35.28
C TYR A 154 26.62 -2.17 35.08
N ALA A 155 25.99 -1.60 34.04
CA ALA A 155 24.58 -1.85 33.73
C ALA A 155 24.31 -3.29 33.22
N ALA A 156 25.30 -3.94 32.60
CA ALA A 156 25.21 -5.34 32.19
C ALA A 156 25.47 -6.32 33.33
N LEU A 157 26.27 -5.92 34.33
CA LEU A 157 26.49 -6.66 35.58
C LEU A 157 25.27 -6.53 36.50
N ASP A 158 24.74 -5.32 36.71
CA ASP A 158 23.53 -5.05 37.50
C ASP A 158 22.31 -5.84 36.98
N ARG A 159 22.17 -5.94 35.64
CA ARG A 159 21.14 -6.78 35.00
C ARG A 159 21.35 -8.30 35.22
N LYS A 160 22.59 -8.73 35.41
CA LYS A 160 22.93 -10.14 35.71
C LYS A 160 22.72 -10.47 37.19
N ASP A 161 22.92 -9.48 38.05
CA ASP A 161 22.76 -9.62 39.50
C ASP A 161 21.27 -9.60 39.89
N GLU A 162 20.42 -8.82 39.21
CA GLU A 162 18.96 -8.92 39.35
C GLU A 162 18.41 -10.29 38.89
N PHE A 163 19.06 -10.93 37.91
CA PHE A 163 18.63 -12.26 37.42
C PHE A 163 19.14 -13.43 38.28
N LYS A 164 20.06 -13.19 39.21
CA LYS A 164 20.61 -14.21 40.13
C LYS A 164 20.05 -14.15 41.55
N PHE A 165 19.10 -13.28 41.83
CA PHE A 165 18.39 -13.30 43.12
C PHE A 165 17.27 -14.35 43.08
N ASN A 166 17.64 -15.62 43.21
CA ASN A 166 16.88 -16.72 43.83
C ASN A 166 17.66 -18.04 43.68
N GLY A 167 18.55 -18.30 44.63
CA GLY A 167 19.31 -19.55 44.74
C GLY A 167 20.41 -19.44 45.79
N GLU A 168 20.09 -19.88 47.01
CA GLU A 168 20.93 -20.01 48.22
C GLU A 168 22.31 -20.70 47.97
N PRO A 169 23.31 -20.54 48.87
CA PRO A 169 24.74 -20.67 48.54
C PRO A 169 25.43 -21.91 49.12
N ASP A 170 26.32 -22.54 48.33
CA ASP A 170 27.13 -23.68 48.77
C ASP A 170 28.62 -23.48 48.40
N ASP A 171 29.35 -22.93 49.38
CA ASP A 171 30.69 -23.27 49.89
C ASP A 171 31.95 -23.59 49.04
N SER A 172 33.08 -23.09 49.57
CA SER A 172 34.51 -23.49 49.43
C SER A 172 35.31 -22.95 48.22
N SER A 173 36.11 -21.87 48.40
CA SER A 173 37.55 -21.79 48.78
C SER A 173 38.54 -22.09 47.63
N PHE A 174 39.22 -21.10 47.04
CA PHE A 174 40.47 -20.40 47.44
C PHE A 174 41.77 -21.06 46.88
N GLU A 175 42.58 -20.21 46.23
CA GLU A 175 43.98 -20.33 45.71
C GLU A 175 44.21 -21.24 44.48
N ASP A 176 45.18 -21.00 43.59
CA ASP A 176 46.30 -20.06 43.57
C ASP A 176 46.78 -19.83 42.12
N ALA A 177 47.58 -18.78 41.91
CA ALA A 177 48.17 -18.42 40.63
C ALA A 177 49.49 -19.16 40.31
N SER A 178 49.79 -19.35 39.02
CA SER A 178 51.11 -19.52 38.33
C SER A 178 51.10 -20.72 37.35
N PHE A 179 51.92 -20.84 36.30
CA PHE A 179 52.64 -19.97 35.36
C PHE A 179 53.30 -20.94 34.35
N MET A 180 53.26 -20.62 33.04
CA MET A 180 53.99 -21.24 31.91
C MET A 180 53.72 -22.72 31.60
N GLU A 181 53.82 -23.26 30.38
CA GLU A 181 54.05 -22.86 28.98
C GLU A 181 54.02 -24.22 28.26
N ASP A 182 53.25 -24.42 27.18
CA ASP A 182 53.68 -25.15 25.98
C ASP A 182 52.54 -25.24 24.96
N SER A 183 52.97 -25.17 23.72
CA SER A 183 52.23 -25.21 22.49
C SER A 183 51.48 -26.53 22.29
N GLY A 184 50.27 -26.47 21.74
CA GLY A 184 49.68 -27.64 21.09
C GLY A 184 48.17 -27.65 21.04
N LYS A 185 47.64 -27.17 19.90
CA LYS A 185 46.49 -27.68 19.12
C LYS A 185 45.60 -26.56 18.60
N LEU A 186 45.98 -26.07 17.42
CA LEU A 186 44.99 -25.79 16.37
C LEU A 186 44.26 -27.11 16.10
N ASN A 187 42.98 -27.21 16.46
CA ASN A 187 41.98 -28.11 15.88
C ASN A 187 40.68 -28.05 16.70
N GLU A 188 39.90 -26.97 16.57
CA GLU A 188 38.49 -26.98 17.00
C GLU A 188 37.59 -25.98 16.25
N SER A 189 38.15 -25.05 15.47
CA SER A 189 37.38 -24.11 14.63
C SER A 189 37.07 -24.62 13.22
N ASP A 190 37.78 -25.63 12.70
CA ASP A 190 37.51 -26.21 11.37
C ASP A 190 36.36 -27.23 11.37
N GLN A 191 36.04 -27.82 12.53
CA GLN A 191 34.95 -28.80 12.63
C GLN A 191 33.56 -28.16 12.61
N SER A 192 33.40 -26.95 13.15
CA SER A 192 32.11 -26.24 13.10
C SER A 192 31.79 -25.69 11.70
N ILE A 193 32.81 -25.30 10.93
CA ILE A 193 32.60 -24.80 9.55
C ILE A 193 32.34 -25.96 8.56
N GLN A 194 33.02 -27.11 8.70
CA GLN A 194 32.74 -28.29 7.87
C GLN A 194 31.36 -28.92 8.16
N ASN A 195 30.90 -28.88 9.41
CA ASN A 195 29.58 -29.42 9.78
C ASN A 195 28.43 -28.57 9.21
N LEU A 196 28.57 -27.24 9.18
CA LEU A 196 27.58 -26.33 8.60
C LEU A 196 27.51 -26.42 7.07
N GLU A 197 28.65 -26.61 6.40
CA GLU A 197 28.66 -26.76 4.94
C GLU A 197 28.06 -28.11 4.50
N THR A 198 28.24 -29.16 5.30
CA THR A 198 27.68 -30.50 5.05
C THR A 198 26.15 -30.54 5.24
N GLU A 199 25.60 -29.86 6.25
CA GLU A 199 24.14 -29.72 6.43
C GLU A 199 23.49 -28.94 5.29
N SER A 200 24.13 -27.86 4.82
CA SER A 200 23.58 -27.05 3.72
C SER A 200 23.43 -27.83 2.41
N ARG A 201 24.36 -28.76 2.12
CA ARG A 201 24.32 -29.59 0.90
C ARG A 201 23.27 -30.70 0.99
N GLN A 202 22.97 -31.21 2.18
CA GLN A 202 21.89 -32.17 2.39
C GLN A 202 20.51 -31.51 2.23
N PHE A 203 20.35 -30.27 2.68
CA PHE A 203 19.09 -29.53 2.54
C PHE A 203 18.76 -29.19 1.07
N ILE A 204 19.75 -28.84 0.26
CA ILE A 204 19.56 -28.55 -1.17
C ILE A 204 19.26 -29.82 -1.98
N THR A 205 19.75 -30.99 -1.55
CA THR A 205 19.49 -32.26 -2.26
C THR A 205 18.13 -32.88 -1.95
N GLU A 206 17.52 -32.59 -0.79
CA GLU A 206 16.13 -32.97 -0.50
C GLU A 206 15.10 -32.11 -1.24
N LEU A 207 15.36 -30.80 -1.40
CA LEU A 207 14.47 -29.90 -2.16
C LEU A 207 14.42 -30.20 -3.67
N ALA A 208 15.38 -30.95 -4.21
CA ALA A 208 15.40 -31.38 -5.61
C ALA A 208 14.74 -32.77 -5.84
N ARG A 209 14.29 -33.45 -4.77
CA ARG A 209 13.65 -34.78 -4.85
C ARG A 209 12.15 -34.77 -4.51
N SER A 210 11.58 -33.63 -4.10
CA SER A 210 10.13 -33.45 -3.93
C SER A 210 9.48 -32.77 -5.12
#